data_AF-A0A972FYI2-F1
#
_entry.id   AF-A0A972FYI2-F1
#
_cell.length_a   1.000
_cell.length_b   1.000
_cell.length_c   1.000
_cell.angle_alpha   90.00
_cell.angle_beta   90.00
_cell.angle_gamma   90.00
#
_symmetry.space_group_name_H-M   'P 1'
#
loop_
_entity.id
_entity.type
_entity.pdbx_description
1 polymer ?
#
loop_
_entity_poly.entity_id
_entity_poly.type
_entity_poly.pdbx_seq_one_letter_code
_entity_poly.pdbx_strand_id
1 'polypeptide(L)'
;MAIGKGRIWTGMVAALALAGCDLLDPGEPPQRPVPRDVSETAEIPEPSPESQSFARYYASVQQRLVSDGLLRTDGGGPDTPITTRNLVANFERIALFDEYTLTNGRFIQQQTPSQLRRWQGPVRLQAHFGASVPEATRDRDRSILGTYATRLARVTGHPIRQVSTGGNFHVLYLNRDEQRAAGPILRQILPSIGEETVNEITSLPRFTFCSVYAFSQAGDNPTYVTAIAIIRTEHPDLLRRSCVHEEVAQGLGLPNDSPVARPSIFNDDEEFALLTRHDELLLEMLYDDRLRPGMLPAEARPILRTLADELLGGPS
;
A
#
# COMPACT_ATOMS: atom_id res chain seq x y z
N MET A 1 -1.07 -47.01 67.49
CA MET A 1 -0.66 -48.36 67.07
C MET A 1 0.86 -48.36 67.05
N ALA A 2 1.46 -49.08 67.99
CA ALA A 2 2.90 -49.18 68.18
C ALA A 2 3.55 -50.11 67.14
N ILE A 3 4.89 -50.17 67.20
CA ILE A 3 5.87 -51.15 66.67
C ILE A 3 6.90 -50.37 65.81
N GLY A 4 8.20 -50.30 66.08
CA GLY A 4 9.01 -50.99 67.07
C GLY A 4 10.25 -51.61 66.42
N LYS A 5 11.42 -51.08 66.78
CA LYS A 5 12.72 -51.75 67.00
C LYS A 5 13.64 -52.12 65.82
N GLY A 6 14.91 -51.77 66.02
CA GLY A 6 16.08 -52.64 65.81
C GLY A 6 17.24 -51.91 65.12
N ARG A 7 18.53 -52.01 65.49
CA ARG A 7 19.33 -52.54 66.62
C ARG A 7 20.79 -52.18 66.24
N ILE A 8 21.58 -51.68 67.20
CA ILE A 8 22.99 -52.03 67.54
C ILE A 8 24.05 -52.08 66.40
N TRP A 9 25.08 -51.22 66.46
CA TRP A 9 26.47 -51.64 66.77
C TRP A 9 27.44 -50.45 66.94
N THR A 10 28.13 -50.51 68.08
CA THR A 10 29.34 -49.80 68.48
C THR A 10 30.51 -50.09 67.53
N GLY A 11 31.35 -49.08 67.28
CA GLY A 11 32.64 -49.25 66.61
C GLY A 11 33.42 -47.95 66.60
N MET A 12 34.10 -47.67 67.71
CA MET A 12 35.05 -46.57 67.84
C MET A 12 36.38 -47.00 67.22
N VAL A 13 36.82 -46.34 66.14
CA VAL A 13 38.22 -46.35 65.70
C VAL A 13 38.61 -44.91 65.37
N ALA A 14 39.52 -44.39 66.18
CA ALA A 14 40.20 -43.14 65.96
C ALA A 14 41.27 -43.34 64.88
N ALA A 15 41.28 -42.46 63.87
CA ALA A 15 42.41 -42.27 62.96
C ALA A 15 42.72 -40.78 62.86
N LEU A 16 43.99 -40.46 63.13
CA LEU A 16 44.59 -39.14 63.14
C LEU A 16 44.76 -38.55 61.73
N ALA A 17 44.82 -37.21 61.73
CA ALA A 17 45.58 -36.33 60.84
C ALA A 17 45.03 -36.05 59.42
N LEU A 18 44.58 -34.81 59.19
CA LEU A 18 45.40 -33.70 58.66
C LEU A 18 44.51 -32.45 58.56
N ALA A 19 44.92 -31.36 59.19
CA ALA A 19 44.28 -30.06 59.03
C ALA A 19 44.66 -29.48 57.65
N GLY A 20 43.72 -29.50 56.71
CA GLY A 20 43.81 -28.69 55.50
C GLY A 20 43.31 -27.28 55.82
N CYS A 21 44.16 -26.28 55.63
CA CYS A 21 43.71 -24.89 55.53
C CYS A 21 43.14 -24.71 54.13
N ASP A 22 41.82 -24.67 53.98
CA ASP A 22 41.19 -24.09 52.78
C ASP A 22 41.41 -22.58 52.84
N LEU A 23 42.36 -22.09 52.03
CA LEU A 23 42.41 -20.70 51.62
C LEU A 23 41.18 -20.44 50.76
N LEU A 24 40.19 -19.77 51.35
CA LEU A 24 39.07 -19.19 50.60
C LEU A 24 39.63 -18.18 49.62
N ASP A 25 39.62 -18.54 48.34
CA ASP A 25 39.94 -17.64 47.24
C ASP A 25 38.89 -16.50 47.24
N PRO A 26 39.29 -15.22 47.41
CA PRO A 26 38.33 -14.13 47.33
C PRO A 26 37.86 -14.03 45.88
N GLY A 27 36.67 -14.56 45.63
CA GLY A 27 36.03 -14.58 44.32
C GLY A 27 36.12 -13.23 43.62
N GLU A 28 36.50 -13.29 42.34
CA GLU A 28 36.63 -12.14 41.46
C GLU A 28 35.36 -11.28 41.53
N PRO A 29 35.48 -9.95 41.72
CA PRO A 29 34.30 -9.09 41.81
C PRO A 29 33.47 -9.24 40.53
N PRO A 30 32.13 -9.28 40.62
CA PRO A 30 31.29 -9.44 39.45
C PRO A 30 31.60 -8.30 38.46
N GLN A 31 32.16 -8.66 37.31
CA GLN A 31 32.38 -7.71 36.23
C GLN A 31 31.02 -7.11 35.87
N ARG A 32 30.87 -5.79 36.05
CA ARG A 32 29.69 -5.09 35.53
C ARG A 32 29.61 -5.41 34.04
N PRO A 33 28.44 -5.84 33.52
CA PRO A 33 28.30 -6.03 32.09
C PRO A 33 28.67 -4.72 31.42
N VAL A 34 29.74 -4.75 30.63
CA VAL A 34 30.09 -3.66 29.73
C VAL A 34 28.86 -3.44 28.86
N PRO A 35 28.30 -2.22 28.77
CA PRO A 35 27.25 -1.95 27.80
C PRO A 35 27.83 -2.34 26.44
N ARG A 36 27.27 -3.39 25.82
CA ARG A 36 27.56 -3.61 24.41
C ARG A 36 27.08 -2.36 23.71
N ASP A 37 28.01 -1.64 23.11
CA ASP A 37 27.70 -0.55 22.21
C ASP A 37 27.10 -1.20 20.95
N VAL A 38 25.84 -1.64 21.04
CA VAL A 38 25.08 -2.17 19.91
C VAL A 38 24.37 -0.98 19.26
N SER A 39 25.16 -0.03 18.79
CA SER A 39 24.72 0.79 17.66
C SER A 39 25.28 0.16 16.38
N GLU A 40 25.04 -1.15 16.22
CA GLU A 40 25.15 -1.81 14.93
C GLU A 40 23.99 -1.29 14.11
N THR A 41 24.22 -0.17 13.44
CA THR A 41 23.25 0.41 12.51
C THR A 41 23.07 -0.64 11.44
N ALA A 42 21.94 -1.35 11.42
CA ALA A 42 21.69 -2.42 10.47
C ALA A 42 22.02 -1.92 9.07
N GLU A 43 22.99 -2.57 8.41
CA GLU A 43 23.41 -2.18 7.07
C GLU A 43 22.21 -2.29 6.13
N ILE A 44 21.94 -1.21 5.39
CA ILE A 44 20.86 -1.19 4.41
C ILE A 44 21.26 -2.15 3.28
N PRO A 45 20.44 -3.18 2.95
CA PRO A 45 20.78 -4.11 1.89
C PRO A 45 20.93 -3.41 0.54
N GLU A 46 22.04 -3.68 -0.13
CA GLU A 46 22.30 -3.19 -1.49
C GLU A 46 21.34 -3.84 -2.50
N PRO A 47 20.64 -3.05 -3.36
CA PRO A 47 19.75 -3.60 -4.38
C PRO A 47 20.51 -4.43 -5.43
N SER A 48 19.87 -5.47 -5.96
CA SER A 48 20.44 -6.32 -7.00
C SER A 48 20.74 -5.56 -8.30
N PRO A 49 21.61 -6.09 -9.18
CA PRO A 49 21.85 -5.50 -10.51
C PRO A 49 20.57 -5.34 -11.34
N GLU A 50 19.57 -6.21 -11.15
CA GLU A 50 18.27 -6.10 -11.80
C GLU A 50 17.50 -4.88 -11.28
N SER A 51 17.40 -4.71 -9.95
CA SER A 51 16.78 -3.52 -9.35
C SER A 51 17.50 -2.23 -9.77
N GLN A 52 18.84 -2.22 -9.77
CA GLN A 52 19.61 -1.08 -10.28
C GLN A 52 19.35 -0.78 -11.77
N SER A 53 19.07 -1.81 -12.57
CA SER A 53 18.66 -1.62 -13.97
C SER A 53 17.27 -1.01 -14.10
N PHE A 54 16.35 -1.34 -13.20
CA PHE A 54 15.01 -0.75 -13.13
C PHE A 54 15.12 0.74 -12.75
N ALA A 55 15.94 1.09 -11.76
CA ALA A 55 16.18 2.48 -11.38
C ALA A 55 16.68 3.34 -12.55
N ARG A 56 17.66 2.85 -13.31
CA ARG A 56 18.14 3.53 -14.52
C ARG A 56 17.06 3.66 -15.58
N TYR A 57 16.23 2.62 -15.76
CA TYR A 57 15.13 2.64 -16.70
C TYR A 57 14.09 3.70 -16.32
N TYR A 58 13.60 3.70 -15.08
CA TYR A 58 12.60 4.66 -14.62
C TYR A 58 13.12 6.10 -14.62
N ALA A 59 14.40 6.31 -14.30
CA ALA A 59 15.03 7.62 -14.46
C ALA A 59 14.98 8.12 -15.91
N SER A 60 15.27 7.24 -16.89
CA SER A 60 15.19 7.58 -18.31
C SER A 60 13.75 7.83 -18.79
N VAL A 61 12.78 7.11 -18.22
CA VAL A 61 11.35 7.29 -18.51
C VAL A 61 10.89 8.64 -18.01
N GLN A 62 11.10 8.95 -16.72
CA GLN A 62 10.69 10.24 -16.17
C GLN A 62 11.35 11.41 -16.91
N GLN A 63 12.64 11.30 -17.24
CA GLN A 63 13.33 12.34 -18.00
C GLN A 63 12.66 12.60 -19.35
N ARG A 64 12.26 11.55 -20.07
CA ARG A 64 11.57 11.66 -21.36
C ARG A 64 10.18 12.26 -21.22
N LEU A 65 9.38 11.76 -20.28
CA LEU A 65 8.03 12.27 -20.03
C LEU A 65 8.08 13.77 -19.72
N VAL A 66 8.98 14.18 -18.82
CA VAL A 66 9.17 15.60 -18.49
C VAL A 66 9.65 16.41 -19.71
N SER A 67 10.56 15.89 -20.54
CA SER A 67 11.01 16.61 -21.73
C SER A 67 9.93 16.79 -22.79
N ASP A 68 8.97 15.86 -22.82
CA ASP A 68 7.85 15.86 -23.75
C ASP A 68 6.67 16.72 -23.24
N GLY A 69 6.82 17.36 -22.07
CA GLY A 69 5.79 18.20 -21.45
C GLY A 69 4.71 17.43 -20.68
N LEU A 70 4.92 16.14 -20.45
CA LEU A 70 4.07 15.27 -19.63
C LEU A 70 4.47 15.39 -18.14
N LEU A 71 3.89 14.53 -17.30
CA LEU A 71 4.05 14.57 -15.84
C LEU A 71 3.74 15.96 -15.24
N ARG A 72 2.74 16.64 -15.79
CA ARG A 72 2.26 17.95 -15.32
C ARG A 72 1.83 17.87 -13.87
N THR A 73 2.17 18.91 -13.11
CA THR A 73 1.81 19.04 -11.69
C THR A 73 0.76 20.12 -11.43
N ASP A 74 0.25 20.77 -12.48
CA ASP A 74 -0.65 21.93 -12.42
C ASP A 74 -2.12 21.57 -12.12
N GLY A 75 -2.48 20.28 -12.14
CA GLY A 75 -3.81 19.78 -11.83
C GLY A 75 -4.87 20.09 -12.91
N GLY A 76 -4.42 20.46 -14.11
CA GLY A 76 -5.26 20.92 -15.22
C GLY A 76 -5.27 22.44 -15.38
N GLY A 77 -5.92 22.92 -16.42
CA GLY A 77 -5.96 24.34 -16.75
C GLY A 77 -6.98 24.71 -17.83
N PRO A 78 -6.87 25.93 -18.41
CA PRO A 78 -7.75 26.38 -19.49
C PRO A 78 -7.77 25.46 -20.72
N ASP A 79 -6.72 24.67 -20.93
CA ASP A 79 -6.58 23.69 -22.01
C ASP A 79 -7.30 22.35 -21.72
N THR A 80 -7.81 22.17 -20.50
CA THR A 80 -8.46 20.94 -20.04
C THR A 80 -9.83 21.25 -19.39
N PRO A 81 -10.80 21.79 -20.14
CA PRO A 81 -12.09 22.18 -19.59
C PRO A 81 -12.86 20.96 -19.06
N ILE A 82 -13.52 21.15 -17.92
CA ILE A 82 -14.40 20.16 -17.31
C ILE A 82 -15.85 20.56 -17.61
N THR A 83 -16.63 19.62 -18.12
CA THR A 83 -18.04 19.75 -18.49
C THR A 83 -18.83 18.65 -17.79
N THR A 84 -20.15 18.82 -17.63
CA THR A 84 -20.99 17.73 -17.11
C THR A 84 -20.84 16.47 -17.95
N ARG A 85 -20.78 16.63 -19.28
CA ARG A 85 -20.71 15.49 -20.22
C ARG A 85 -19.44 14.67 -20.04
N ASN A 86 -18.25 15.27 -20.03
CA ASN A 86 -17.01 14.51 -19.89
C ASN A 86 -16.83 13.98 -18.46
N LEU A 87 -17.24 14.73 -17.42
CA LEU A 87 -17.18 14.26 -16.04
C LEU A 87 -18.00 12.98 -15.82
N VAL A 88 -19.26 12.97 -16.27
CA VAL A 88 -20.11 11.77 -16.18
C VAL A 88 -19.56 10.62 -17.03
N ALA A 89 -19.13 10.91 -18.26
CA ALA A 89 -18.64 9.89 -19.18
C ALA A 89 -17.32 9.25 -18.70
N ASN A 90 -16.46 10.01 -18.02
CA ASN A 90 -15.22 9.51 -17.44
C ASN A 90 -15.50 8.74 -16.16
N PHE A 91 -16.39 9.25 -15.29
CA PHE A 91 -16.81 8.51 -14.10
C PHE A 91 -17.33 7.13 -14.45
N GLU A 92 -18.21 7.03 -15.45
CA GLU A 92 -18.75 5.74 -15.88
C GLU A 92 -17.62 4.79 -16.27
N ARG A 93 -16.72 5.20 -17.17
CA ARG A 93 -15.62 4.35 -17.65
C ARG A 93 -14.67 3.91 -16.53
N ILE A 94 -14.32 4.83 -15.65
CA ILE A 94 -13.33 4.61 -14.59
C ILE A 94 -13.91 3.79 -13.44
N ALA A 95 -15.15 4.05 -13.04
CA ALA A 95 -15.74 3.48 -11.81
C ALA A 95 -16.76 2.35 -12.06
N LEU A 96 -17.35 2.26 -13.26
CA LEU A 96 -18.52 1.41 -13.54
C LEU A 96 -18.35 0.47 -14.74
N PHE A 97 -17.13 0.34 -15.27
CA PHE A 97 -16.76 -0.71 -16.22
C PHE A 97 -15.59 -1.50 -15.65
N ASP A 98 -15.34 -2.71 -16.14
CA ASP A 98 -14.08 -3.42 -15.92
C ASP A 98 -13.31 -3.38 -17.24
N GLU A 99 -11.99 -3.16 -17.20
CA GLU A 99 -11.15 -3.15 -18.40
C GLU A 99 -10.83 -4.56 -18.92
N TYR A 100 -10.67 -5.53 -18.01
CA TYR A 100 -10.31 -6.90 -18.34
C TYR A 100 -11.35 -7.89 -17.83
N THR A 101 -11.66 -8.90 -18.65
CA THR A 101 -12.47 -10.05 -18.24
C THR A 101 -11.62 -11.31 -18.24
N LEU A 102 -11.77 -12.16 -17.22
CA LEU A 102 -11.13 -13.46 -17.19
C LEU A 102 -11.92 -14.44 -18.06
N THR A 103 -11.44 -14.70 -19.28
CA THR A 103 -12.03 -15.67 -20.20
C THR A 103 -11.04 -16.81 -20.43
N ASN A 104 -11.43 -18.05 -20.09
CA ASN A 104 -10.58 -19.25 -20.23
C ASN A 104 -9.21 -19.14 -19.53
N GLY A 105 -9.16 -18.51 -18.34
CA GLY A 105 -7.92 -18.32 -17.59
C GLY A 105 -6.97 -17.27 -18.19
N ARG A 106 -7.46 -16.42 -19.12
CA ARG A 106 -6.73 -15.29 -19.68
C ARG A 106 -7.53 -14.01 -19.50
N PHE A 107 -6.87 -12.94 -19.06
CA PHE A 107 -7.45 -11.60 -19.04
C PHE A 107 -7.53 -11.05 -20.48
N ILE A 108 -8.75 -10.78 -20.95
CA ILE A 108 -9.01 -10.15 -22.25
C ILE A 108 -9.50 -8.74 -22.00
N GLN A 109 -8.86 -7.76 -22.63
CA GLN A 109 -9.30 -6.37 -22.57
C GLN A 109 -10.68 -6.25 -23.23
N GLN A 110 -11.72 -6.05 -22.42
CA GLN A 110 -13.09 -5.89 -22.84
C GLN A 110 -13.82 -5.05 -21.81
N GLN A 111 -14.27 -3.86 -22.21
CA GLN A 111 -15.11 -3.04 -21.35
C GLN A 111 -16.45 -3.74 -21.08
N THR A 112 -16.59 -4.26 -19.87
CA THR A 112 -17.85 -4.83 -19.38
C THR A 112 -18.42 -3.99 -18.27
N PRO A 113 -19.74 -3.72 -18.25
CA PRO A 113 -20.38 -3.06 -17.11
C PRO A 113 -20.02 -3.76 -15.79
N SER A 114 -19.56 -2.97 -14.83
CA SER A 114 -19.27 -3.39 -13.46
C SER A 114 -20.21 -2.67 -12.49
N GLN A 115 -20.20 -3.10 -11.25
CA GLN A 115 -20.94 -2.45 -10.18
C GLN A 115 -20.04 -1.42 -9.48
N LEU A 116 -20.63 -0.33 -8.98
CA LEU A 116 -19.91 0.64 -8.17
C LEU A 116 -19.32 -0.03 -6.93
N ARG A 117 -18.00 0.06 -6.75
CA ARG A 117 -17.29 -0.45 -5.58
C ARG A 117 -16.55 0.69 -4.88
N ARG A 118 -16.67 0.78 -3.57
CA ARG A 118 -15.96 1.76 -2.73
C ARG A 118 -15.93 1.32 -1.28
N TRP A 119 -15.19 2.06 -0.46
CA TRP A 119 -15.19 1.91 0.99
C TRP A 119 -16.46 2.52 1.59
N GLN A 120 -17.06 1.84 2.58
CA GLN A 120 -18.12 2.44 3.42
C GLN A 120 -17.58 2.90 4.78
N GLY A 121 -16.64 2.15 5.35
CA GLY A 121 -15.97 2.51 6.60
C GLY A 121 -14.67 3.28 6.37
N PRO A 122 -14.06 3.84 7.44
CA PRO A 122 -12.84 4.64 7.33
C PRO A 122 -11.69 3.93 6.61
N VAL A 123 -10.99 4.68 5.77
CA VAL A 123 -9.77 4.23 5.09
C VAL A 123 -8.55 4.65 5.91
N ARG A 124 -7.77 3.67 6.34
CA ARG A 124 -6.55 3.82 7.14
C ARG A 124 -5.37 3.37 6.28
N LEU A 125 -4.69 4.36 5.69
CA LEU A 125 -3.51 4.14 4.86
C LEU A 125 -2.31 3.78 5.75
N GLN A 126 -1.69 2.63 5.53
CA GLN A 126 -0.48 2.20 6.23
C GLN A 126 0.64 1.98 5.23
N ALA A 127 1.75 2.70 5.40
CA ALA A 127 2.95 2.52 4.60
C ALA A 127 3.80 1.35 5.12
N HIS A 128 4.29 0.52 4.21
CA HIS A 128 5.22 -0.58 4.46
C HIS A 128 6.45 -0.35 3.61
N PHE A 129 7.63 -0.55 4.17
CA PHE A 129 8.89 -0.25 3.49
C PHE A 129 9.77 -1.49 3.44
N GLY A 130 10.36 -1.70 2.27
CA GLY A 130 11.47 -2.61 2.10
C GLY A 130 12.67 -2.30 3.00
N ALA A 131 13.48 -3.31 3.27
CA ALA A 131 14.68 -3.18 4.08
C ALA A 131 15.73 -2.26 3.44
N SER A 132 15.75 -2.19 2.10
CA SER A 132 16.67 -1.35 1.31
C SER A 132 16.31 0.14 1.33
N VAL A 133 15.14 0.53 1.85
CA VAL A 133 14.70 1.93 1.85
C VAL A 133 15.26 2.67 3.07
N PRO A 134 16.13 3.69 2.91
CA PRO A 134 16.69 4.45 4.04
C PRO A 134 15.60 5.21 4.82
N GLU A 135 15.79 5.40 6.13
CA GLU A 135 14.76 6.03 6.98
C GLU A 135 14.38 7.45 6.51
N ALA A 136 15.35 8.24 6.04
CA ALA A 136 15.07 9.56 5.47
C ALA A 136 14.11 9.51 4.25
N THR A 137 14.22 8.46 3.42
CA THR A 137 13.30 8.21 2.31
C THR A 137 11.94 7.75 2.82
N ARG A 138 11.91 6.89 3.84
CA ARG A 138 10.65 6.44 4.48
C ARG A 138 9.87 7.61 5.07
N ASP A 139 10.55 8.52 5.76
CA ASP A 139 9.90 9.70 6.35
C ASP A 139 9.33 10.63 5.28
N ARG A 140 10.05 10.82 4.17
CA ARG A 140 9.55 11.58 3.01
C ARG A 140 8.31 10.91 2.40
N ASP A 141 8.37 9.61 2.14
CA ASP A 141 7.26 8.84 1.56
C ASP A 141 6.04 8.83 2.50
N ARG A 142 6.25 8.69 3.82
CA ARG A 142 5.18 8.83 4.83
C ARG A 142 4.58 10.24 4.78
N SER A 143 5.38 11.30 4.71
CA SER A 143 4.89 12.68 4.65
C SER A 143 4.06 12.95 3.38
N ILE A 144 4.49 12.42 2.24
CA ILE A 144 3.75 12.50 0.97
C ILE A 144 2.39 11.81 1.12
N LEU A 145 2.40 10.56 1.61
CA LEU A 145 1.17 9.78 1.80
C LEU A 145 0.20 10.46 2.77
N GLY A 146 0.69 10.99 3.91
CA GLY A 146 -0.14 11.67 4.90
C GLY A 146 -0.74 12.99 4.40
N THR A 147 0.05 13.77 3.67
CA THR A 147 -0.44 15.00 3.02
C THR A 147 -1.52 14.67 2.00
N TYR A 148 -1.30 13.63 1.20
CA TYR A 148 -2.26 13.22 0.20
C TYR A 148 -3.55 12.64 0.81
N ALA A 149 -3.44 11.82 1.86
CA ALA A 149 -4.58 11.33 2.64
C ALA A 149 -5.47 12.47 3.15
N THR A 150 -4.84 13.54 3.66
CA THR A 150 -5.55 14.73 4.14
C THR A 150 -6.28 15.46 3.01
N ARG A 151 -5.66 15.58 1.83
CA ARG A 151 -6.30 16.14 0.64
C ARG A 151 -7.50 15.30 0.21
N LEU A 152 -7.33 13.98 0.13
CA LEU A 152 -8.39 13.04 -0.25
C LEU A 152 -9.56 13.07 0.73
N ALA A 153 -9.30 13.04 2.05
CA ALA A 153 -10.36 13.13 3.07
C ALA A 153 -11.22 14.39 2.92
N ARG A 154 -10.59 15.52 2.60
CA ARG A 154 -11.29 16.79 2.37
C ARG A 154 -12.13 16.76 1.09
N VAL A 155 -11.57 16.22 0.00
CA VAL A 155 -12.25 16.16 -1.30
C VAL A 155 -13.44 15.22 -1.27
N THR A 156 -13.30 14.07 -0.63
CA THR A 156 -14.36 13.04 -0.61
C THR A 156 -15.36 13.21 0.51
N GLY A 157 -15.04 14.00 1.54
CA GLY A 157 -15.79 13.99 2.81
C GLY A 157 -15.71 12.67 3.57
N HIS A 158 -14.91 11.70 3.09
CA HIS A 158 -14.80 10.37 3.65
C HIS A 158 -13.65 10.30 4.67
N PRO A 159 -13.76 9.54 5.78
CA PRO A 159 -12.69 9.43 6.78
C PRO A 159 -11.47 8.68 6.24
N ILE A 160 -10.52 9.43 5.66
CA ILE A 160 -9.26 8.91 5.14
C ILE A 160 -8.11 9.46 5.98
N ARG A 161 -7.25 8.59 6.50
CA ARG A 161 -6.08 9.00 7.29
C ARG A 161 -4.93 8.03 7.18
N GLN A 162 -3.72 8.53 7.34
CA GLN A 162 -2.55 7.68 7.52
C GLN A 162 -2.48 7.14 8.95
N VAL A 163 -2.00 5.91 9.10
CA VAL A 163 -1.74 5.24 10.39
C VAL A 163 -0.38 4.56 10.39
N SER A 164 0.22 4.40 11.57
CA SER A 164 1.44 3.61 11.73
C SER A 164 1.16 2.11 11.78
N THR A 165 0.03 1.70 12.36
CA THR A 165 -0.43 0.30 12.46
C THR A 165 -1.95 0.20 12.34
N GLY A 166 -2.45 -0.99 12.02
CA GLY A 166 -3.91 -1.26 11.92
C GLY A 166 -4.56 -0.64 10.67
N GLY A 167 -3.78 -0.44 9.61
CA GLY A 167 -4.29 -0.04 8.31
C GLY A 167 -5.20 -1.10 7.69
N ASN A 168 -6.08 -0.65 6.81
CA ASN A 168 -6.84 -1.52 5.89
C ASN A 168 -6.48 -1.20 4.42
N PHE A 169 -5.81 -0.10 4.16
CA PHE A 169 -5.20 0.20 2.87
C PHE A 169 -3.68 0.18 3.06
N HIS A 170 -2.99 -0.71 2.35
CA HIS A 170 -1.58 -0.97 2.54
C HIS A 170 -0.81 -0.43 1.33
N VAL A 171 0.14 0.48 1.56
CA VAL A 171 1.02 1.03 0.51
C VAL A 171 2.41 0.45 0.72
N LEU A 172 2.81 -0.48 -0.13
CA LEU A 172 4.07 -1.21 -0.04
C LEU A 172 5.10 -0.54 -0.96
N TYR A 173 6.09 0.10 -0.37
CA TYR A 173 7.25 0.68 -1.05
C TYR A 173 8.35 -0.36 -1.15
N LEU A 174 8.47 -1.02 -2.31
CA LEU A 174 9.36 -2.16 -2.52
C LEU A 174 10.22 -1.97 -3.76
N ASN A 175 11.49 -2.39 -3.71
CA ASN A 175 12.29 -2.61 -4.91
C ASN A 175 11.94 -3.96 -5.56
N ARG A 176 12.56 -4.29 -6.70
CA ARG A 176 12.37 -5.54 -7.43
C ARG A 176 12.66 -6.79 -6.59
N ASP A 177 13.68 -6.76 -5.76
CA ASP A 177 14.07 -7.92 -4.93
C ASP A 177 13.04 -8.15 -3.82
N GLU A 178 12.62 -7.06 -3.17
CA GLU A 178 11.63 -7.05 -2.10
C GLU A 178 10.22 -7.40 -2.61
N GLN A 179 9.87 -6.93 -3.81
CA GLN A 179 8.64 -7.27 -4.50
C GLN A 179 8.54 -8.77 -4.80
N ARG A 180 9.62 -9.39 -5.29
CA ARG A 180 9.68 -10.85 -5.48
C ARG A 180 9.52 -11.62 -4.16
N ALA A 181 10.01 -11.05 -3.07
CA ALA A 181 9.93 -11.63 -1.74
C ALA A 181 8.66 -11.24 -0.96
N ALA A 182 7.70 -10.52 -1.55
CA ALA A 182 6.55 -9.95 -0.84
C ALA A 182 5.49 -10.97 -0.38
N GLY A 183 5.56 -12.23 -0.82
CA GLY A 183 4.56 -13.25 -0.51
C GLY A 183 4.17 -13.38 0.98
N PRO A 184 5.12 -13.40 1.94
CA PRO A 184 4.80 -13.45 3.37
C PRO A 184 4.03 -12.23 3.88
N ILE A 185 4.42 -11.00 3.51
CA ILE A 185 3.72 -9.79 3.97
C ILE A 185 2.32 -9.69 3.35
N LEU A 186 2.14 -10.12 2.11
CA LEU A 186 0.82 -10.17 1.45
C LEU A 186 -0.14 -11.09 2.20
N ARG A 187 0.31 -12.29 2.59
CA ARG A 187 -0.50 -13.25 3.38
C ARG A 187 -0.71 -12.79 4.82
N GLN A 188 0.18 -11.96 5.37
CA GLN A 188 -0.04 -11.32 6.67
C GLN A 188 -1.13 -10.24 6.60
N ILE A 189 -1.13 -9.43 5.54
CA ILE A 189 -2.11 -8.37 5.32
C ILE A 189 -3.49 -8.96 5.02
N LEU A 190 -3.56 -9.94 4.12
CA LEU A 190 -4.79 -10.60 3.72
C LEU A 190 -4.59 -12.12 3.74
N PRO A 191 -4.88 -12.80 4.87
CA PRO A 191 -4.67 -14.25 4.99
C PRO A 191 -5.44 -15.09 3.97
N SER A 192 -6.53 -14.55 3.42
CA SER A 192 -7.34 -15.20 2.38
C SER A 192 -6.95 -14.82 0.95
N ILE A 193 -5.80 -14.15 0.74
CA ILE A 193 -5.33 -13.79 -0.59
C ILE A 193 -5.10 -15.05 -1.43
N GLY A 194 -5.56 -15.05 -2.67
CA GLY A 194 -5.35 -16.16 -3.60
C GLY A 194 -3.90 -16.25 -4.06
N GLU A 195 -3.40 -17.47 -4.27
CA GLU A 195 -2.04 -17.69 -4.76
C GLU A 195 -1.80 -17.07 -6.15
N GLU A 196 -2.83 -16.99 -7.00
CA GLU A 196 -2.75 -16.30 -8.29
C GLU A 196 -2.43 -14.81 -8.12
N THR A 197 -3.12 -14.11 -7.21
CA THR A 197 -2.85 -12.70 -6.89
C THR A 197 -1.48 -12.52 -6.25
N VAL A 198 -1.05 -13.42 -5.37
CA VAL A 198 0.31 -13.39 -4.81
C VAL A 198 1.37 -13.54 -5.91
N ASN A 199 1.17 -14.48 -6.83
CA ASN A 199 2.08 -14.69 -7.95
C ASN A 199 2.08 -13.49 -8.91
N GLU A 200 0.94 -12.88 -9.17
CA GLU A 200 0.83 -11.67 -9.97
C GLU A 200 1.64 -10.52 -9.34
N ILE A 201 1.36 -10.20 -8.06
CA ILE A 201 2.06 -9.15 -7.32
C ILE A 201 3.56 -9.41 -7.25
N THR A 202 4.00 -10.64 -7.00
CA THR A 202 5.43 -10.98 -6.87
C THR A 202 6.15 -11.15 -8.21
N SER A 203 5.42 -11.20 -9.32
CA SER A 203 5.98 -11.31 -10.68
C SER A 203 5.83 -10.05 -11.53
N LEU A 204 5.17 -8.99 -11.04
CA LEU A 204 4.93 -7.72 -11.76
C LEU A 204 6.12 -7.31 -12.64
N PRO A 205 5.90 -7.11 -13.95
CA PRO A 205 6.96 -6.82 -14.88
C PRO A 205 7.45 -5.38 -14.74
N ARG A 206 8.64 -5.11 -15.30
CA ARG A 206 9.26 -3.77 -15.25
C ARG A 206 8.39 -2.64 -15.81
N PHE A 207 7.56 -2.93 -16.81
CA PHE A 207 6.71 -1.93 -17.47
C PHE A 207 5.43 -1.62 -16.69
N THR A 208 5.11 -2.40 -15.64
CA THR A 208 4.09 -2.00 -14.65
C THR A 208 4.78 -1.13 -13.61
N PHE A 209 4.57 0.18 -13.70
CA PHE A 209 5.24 1.19 -12.87
C PHE A 209 4.78 1.07 -11.40
N CYS A 210 3.48 0.90 -11.20
CA CYS A 210 2.85 0.65 -9.92
C CYS A 210 1.59 -0.21 -10.14
N SER A 211 1.00 -0.72 -9.07
CA SER A 211 -0.31 -1.37 -9.16
C SER A 211 -1.06 -1.37 -7.83
N VAL A 212 -2.39 -1.44 -7.88
CA VAL A 212 -3.27 -1.57 -6.72
C VAL A 212 -4.25 -2.71 -6.88
N TYR A 213 -4.46 -3.41 -5.78
CA TYR A 213 -5.42 -4.50 -5.66
C TYR A 213 -6.39 -4.17 -4.55
N ALA A 214 -7.65 -3.89 -4.91
CA ALA A 214 -8.72 -3.66 -3.95
C ALA A 214 -9.59 -4.91 -3.80
N PHE A 215 -9.83 -5.32 -2.55
CA PHE A 215 -10.55 -6.53 -2.19
C PHE A 215 -11.85 -6.16 -1.50
N SER A 216 -12.95 -6.71 -1.99
CA SER A 216 -14.26 -6.55 -1.37
C SER A 216 -14.56 -7.62 -0.32
N GLN A 217 -15.54 -7.36 0.53
CA GLN A 217 -16.05 -8.35 1.47
C GLN A 217 -16.56 -9.60 0.71
N ALA A 218 -16.34 -10.79 1.30
CA ALA A 218 -16.82 -12.04 0.73
C ALA A 218 -18.35 -12.04 0.54
N GLY A 219 -18.83 -12.75 -0.49
CA GLY A 219 -20.26 -12.94 -0.77
C GLY A 219 -20.89 -11.83 -1.61
N ASP A 220 -20.36 -11.60 -2.82
CA ASP A 220 -20.84 -10.62 -3.81
C ASP A 220 -21.07 -9.20 -3.27
N ASN A 221 -20.40 -8.83 -2.18
CA ASN A 221 -20.53 -7.50 -1.61
C ASN A 221 -19.59 -6.52 -2.35
N PRO A 222 -20.10 -5.41 -2.90
CA PRO A 222 -19.30 -4.42 -3.61
C PRO A 222 -18.47 -3.49 -2.70
N THR A 223 -18.49 -3.70 -1.38
CA THR A 223 -17.79 -2.85 -0.41
C THR A 223 -16.35 -3.31 -0.20
N TYR A 224 -15.40 -2.40 -0.42
CA TYR A 224 -13.99 -2.65 -0.14
C TYR A 224 -13.70 -2.79 1.34
N VAL A 225 -12.82 -3.74 1.65
CA VAL A 225 -12.36 -4.04 3.02
C VAL A 225 -10.85 -3.98 3.17
N THR A 226 -10.11 -4.24 2.09
CA THR A 226 -8.65 -4.19 2.04
C THR A 226 -8.20 -3.67 0.68
N ALA A 227 -7.14 -2.86 0.63
CA ALA A 227 -6.43 -2.58 -0.61
C ALA A 227 -4.90 -2.71 -0.40
N ILE A 228 -4.20 -3.13 -1.44
CA ILE A 228 -2.73 -3.28 -1.45
C ILE A 228 -2.20 -2.56 -2.69
N ALA A 229 -1.51 -1.43 -2.49
CA ALA A 229 -0.80 -0.69 -3.52
C ALA A 229 0.70 -1.02 -3.49
N ILE A 230 1.30 -1.24 -4.64
CA ILE A 230 2.73 -1.51 -4.83
C ILE A 230 3.36 -0.29 -5.49
N ILE A 231 4.28 0.36 -4.77
CA ILE A 231 5.03 1.51 -5.24
C ILE A 231 6.49 1.11 -5.37
N ARG A 232 7.04 1.15 -6.59
CA ARG A 232 8.43 0.78 -6.83
C ARG A 232 9.39 1.78 -6.24
N THR A 233 10.33 1.30 -5.43
CA THR A 233 11.30 2.20 -4.81
C THR A 233 12.39 2.68 -5.77
N GLU A 234 12.49 2.06 -6.94
CA GLU A 234 13.37 2.48 -8.03
C GLU A 234 12.88 3.70 -8.81
N HIS A 235 11.64 4.14 -8.61
CA HIS A 235 11.13 5.35 -9.25
C HIS A 235 11.86 6.59 -8.74
N PRO A 236 12.23 7.53 -9.64
CA PRO A 236 12.61 8.87 -9.22
C PRO A 236 11.42 9.61 -8.60
N ASP A 237 11.71 10.69 -7.87
CA ASP A 237 10.77 11.36 -6.96
C ASP A 237 9.41 11.71 -7.59
N LEU A 238 9.36 12.23 -8.81
CA LEU A 238 8.10 12.66 -9.44
C LEU A 238 7.25 11.46 -9.88
N LEU A 239 7.84 10.48 -10.56
CA LEU A 239 7.14 9.28 -11.00
C LEU A 239 6.68 8.43 -9.80
N ARG A 240 7.49 8.37 -8.74
CA ARG A 240 7.11 7.72 -7.48
C ARG A 240 5.88 8.39 -6.87
N ARG A 241 5.88 9.73 -6.83
CA ARG A 241 4.74 10.50 -6.33
C ARG A 241 3.51 10.32 -7.21
N SER A 242 3.67 10.24 -8.53
CA SER A 242 2.59 9.94 -9.48
C SER A 242 1.90 8.63 -9.14
N CYS A 243 2.68 7.56 -8.99
CA CYS A 243 2.15 6.26 -8.55
C CYS A 243 1.41 6.34 -7.20
N VAL A 244 1.92 7.10 -6.22
CA VAL A 244 1.17 7.26 -4.96
C VAL A 244 -0.17 7.96 -5.19
N HIS A 245 -0.23 8.93 -6.10
CA HIS A 245 -1.46 9.65 -6.40
C HIS A 245 -2.49 8.76 -7.09
N GLU A 246 -2.05 8.02 -8.11
CA GLU A 246 -2.85 7.11 -8.90
C GLU A 246 -3.36 5.93 -8.07
N GLU A 247 -2.46 5.12 -7.52
CA GLU A 247 -2.82 3.86 -6.87
C GLU A 247 -3.70 4.04 -5.64
N VAL A 248 -3.47 5.12 -4.88
CA VAL A 248 -4.32 5.43 -3.72
C VAL A 248 -5.70 5.88 -4.18
N ALA A 249 -5.81 6.68 -5.25
CA ALA A 249 -7.11 7.11 -5.75
C ALA A 249 -7.88 5.97 -6.44
N GLN A 250 -7.21 5.13 -7.22
CA GLN A 250 -7.80 3.93 -7.82
C GLN A 250 -8.31 2.97 -6.73
N GLY A 251 -7.48 2.69 -5.72
CA GLY A 251 -7.84 1.85 -4.57
C GLY A 251 -8.98 2.39 -3.70
N LEU A 252 -9.39 3.65 -3.86
CA LEU A 252 -10.59 4.19 -3.22
C LEU A 252 -11.90 3.83 -3.95
N GLY A 253 -11.85 3.35 -5.19
CA GLY A 253 -13.03 3.01 -6.00
C GLY A 253 -13.06 3.60 -7.40
N LEU A 254 -11.92 4.01 -7.95
CA LEU A 254 -11.76 4.46 -9.34
C LEU A 254 -10.82 3.50 -10.10
N PRO A 255 -11.15 2.20 -10.21
CA PRO A 255 -10.15 1.15 -10.46
C PRO A 255 -9.64 1.01 -11.89
N ASN A 256 -10.17 1.75 -12.87
CA ASN A 256 -9.78 1.57 -14.28
C ASN A 256 -9.19 2.84 -14.88
N ASP A 257 -8.35 2.63 -15.87
CA ASP A 257 -7.83 3.68 -16.73
C ASP A 257 -8.65 3.83 -18.01
N SER A 258 -8.60 5.03 -18.58
CA SER A 258 -9.27 5.34 -19.83
C SER A 258 -8.48 6.40 -20.61
N PRO A 259 -7.98 6.09 -21.82
CA PRO A 259 -7.15 7.02 -22.60
C PRO A 259 -7.88 8.29 -23.07
N VAL A 260 -9.20 8.37 -22.86
CA VAL A 260 -10.03 9.54 -23.17
C VAL A 260 -10.36 10.37 -21.94
N ALA A 261 -9.95 9.94 -20.74
CA ALA A 261 -10.22 10.65 -19.50
C ALA A 261 -9.27 11.84 -19.33
N ARG A 262 -9.33 12.87 -20.17
CA ARG A 262 -8.49 14.08 -20.01
C ARG A 262 -9.30 15.22 -19.37
N PRO A 263 -8.77 15.94 -18.35
CA PRO A 263 -7.50 15.73 -17.64
C PRO A 263 -7.69 14.69 -16.53
N SER A 264 -6.82 13.68 -16.43
CA SER A 264 -6.90 12.68 -15.36
C SER A 264 -5.54 12.09 -15.11
N ILE A 265 -5.35 11.51 -13.93
CA ILE A 265 -4.26 10.56 -13.70
C ILE A 265 -4.63 9.14 -14.15
N PHE A 266 -5.91 8.88 -14.42
CA PHE A 266 -6.45 7.61 -14.90
C PHE A 266 -6.51 7.52 -16.44
N ASN A 267 -5.66 8.26 -17.16
CA ASN A 267 -5.68 8.28 -18.63
C ASN A 267 -4.53 7.52 -19.29
N ASP A 268 -3.65 6.89 -18.50
CA ASP A 268 -2.57 5.99 -18.96
C ASP A 268 -1.66 6.60 -20.06
N ASP A 269 -1.57 7.94 -20.11
CA ASP A 269 -0.69 8.69 -21.03
C ASP A 269 0.36 9.53 -20.30
N GLU A 270 0.34 9.46 -18.96
CA GLU A 270 1.19 10.18 -18.03
C GLU A 270 1.23 11.71 -18.22
N GLU A 271 0.21 12.31 -18.85
CA GLU A 271 0.12 13.76 -19.00
C GLU A 271 0.17 14.46 -17.64
N PHE A 272 -0.53 13.93 -16.64
CA PHE A 272 -0.57 14.47 -15.28
C PHE A 272 0.12 13.55 -14.29
N ALA A 273 1.12 14.08 -13.58
CA ALA A 273 1.78 13.35 -12.51
C ALA A 273 1.01 13.39 -11.19
N LEU A 274 0.04 14.29 -11.02
CA LEU A 274 -0.63 14.52 -9.75
C LEU A 274 -2.12 14.71 -9.95
N LEU A 275 -2.90 14.29 -8.95
CA LEU A 275 -4.36 14.42 -8.90
C LEU A 275 -4.84 15.79 -9.40
N THR A 276 -5.61 15.76 -10.48
CA THR A 276 -6.18 16.92 -11.16
C THR A 276 -7.48 17.37 -10.50
N ARG A 277 -8.00 18.54 -10.90
CA ARG A 277 -9.34 18.97 -10.46
C ARG A 277 -10.43 18.02 -10.93
N HIS A 278 -10.28 17.43 -12.11
CA HIS A 278 -11.25 16.46 -12.63
C HIS A 278 -11.28 15.20 -11.77
N ASP A 279 -10.11 14.68 -11.40
CA ASP A 279 -10.01 13.51 -10.52
C ASP A 279 -10.60 13.78 -9.13
N GLU A 280 -10.41 14.98 -8.60
CA GLU A 280 -11.05 15.39 -7.35
C GLU A 280 -12.57 15.34 -7.46
N LEU A 281 -13.15 15.82 -8.56
CA LEU A 281 -14.60 15.76 -8.79
C LEU A 281 -15.09 14.32 -8.96
N LEU A 282 -14.33 13.45 -9.62
CA LEU A 282 -14.66 12.02 -9.71
C LEU A 282 -14.70 11.37 -8.33
N LEU A 283 -13.72 11.67 -7.47
CA LEU A 283 -13.67 11.17 -6.10
C LEU A 283 -14.79 11.76 -5.22
N GLU A 284 -15.10 13.05 -5.36
CA GLU A 284 -16.20 13.70 -4.67
C GLU A 284 -17.55 13.06 -5.05
N MET A 285 -17.79 12.85 -6.35
CA MET A 285 -18.96 12.13 -6.85
C MET A 285 -19.02 10.69 -6.33
N LEU A 286 -17.89 9.96 -6.37
CA LEU A 286 -17.80 8.57 -5.88
C LEU A 286 -18.22 8.48 -4.41
N TYR A 287 -17.89 9.50 -3.62
CA TYR A 287 -18.17 9.51 -2.19
C TYR A 287 -19.52 10.13 -1.78
N ASP A 288 -20.29 10.73 -2.71
CA ASP A 288 -21.64 11.24 -2.44
C ASP A 288 -22.61 10.12 -1.99
N ASP A 289 -23.45 10.43 -1.00
CA ASP A 289 -24.39 9.46 -0.38
C ASP A 289 -25.47 8.95 -1.35
N ARG A 290 -25.75 9.69 -2.43
CA ARG A 290 -26.70 9.26 -3.46
C ARG A 290 -26.17 8.08 -4.27
N LEU A 291 -24.85 7.93 -4.41
CA LEU A 291 -24.24 6.75 -5.03
C LEU A 291 -24.03 5.65 -3.99
N ARG A 292 -24.54 4.45 -4.24
CA ARG A 292 -24.41 3.31 -3.33
C ARG A 292 -23.57 2.19 -3.95
N PRO A 293 -22.71 1.52 -3.16
CA PRO A 293 -22.03 0.32 -3.64
C PRO A 293 -23.05 -0.68 -4.23
N GLY A 294 -22.73 -1.26 -5.37
CA GLY A 294 -23.58 -2.21 -6.08
C GLY A 294 -24.41 -1.61 -7.22
N MET A 295 -24.52 -0.28 -7.30
CA MET A 295 -25.21 0.38 -8.41
C MET A 295 -24.58 0.03 -9.76
N LEU A 296 -25.41 -0.31 -10.74
CA LEU A 296 -25.02 -0.50 -12.13
C LEU A 296 -24.94 0.84 -12.88
N PRO A 297 -24.27 0.90 -14.05
CA PRO A 297 -24.16 2.13 -14.83
C PRO A 297 -25.50 2.82 -15.11
N ALA A 298 -26.54 2.05 -15.45
CA ALA A 298 -27.86 2.60 -15.76
C ALA A 298 -28.54 3.28 -14.56
N GLU A 299 -28.28 2.78 -13.34
CA GLU A 299 -28.82 3.32 -12.09
C GLU A 299 -28.05 4.56 -11.64
N ALA A 300 -26.71 4.52 -11.75
CA ALA A 300 -25.84 5.61 -11.34
C ALA A 300 -25.94 6.82 -12.28
N ARG A 301 -26.04 6.61 -13.61
CA ARG A 301 -26.03 7.66 -14.64
C ARG A 301 -26.92 8.88 -14.35
N PRO A 302 -28.23 8.75 -14.02
CA PRO A 302 -29.05 9.91 -13.71
C PRO A 302 -28.56 10.68 -12.47
N ILE A 303 -28.05 9.97 -11.46
CA ILE A 303 -27.49 10.58 -10.24
C ILE A 303 -26.20 11.32 -10.57
N LEU A 304 -25.31 10.71 -11.36
CA LEU A 304 -24.04 11.30 -11.80
C LEU A 304 -24.24 12.62 -12.55
N ARG A 305 -25.29 12.72 -13.38
CA ARG A 305 -25.62 13.96 -14.09
C ARG A 305 -25.98 15.09 -13.13
N THR A 306 -26.88 14.81 -12.18
CA THR A 306 -27.27 15.76 -11.16
C THR A 306 -26.06 16.22 -10.34
N LEU A 307 -25.21 15.28 -9.92
CA LEU A 307 -23.98 15.58 -9.18
C LEU A 307 -23.04 16.48 -9.97
N ALA A 308 -22.77 16.12 -11.23
CA ALA A 308 -21.88 16.89 -12.09
C ALA A 308 -22.39 18.31 -12.34
N ASP A 309 -23.70 18.49 -12.56
CA ASP A 309 -24.30 19.82 -12.73
C ASP A 309 -24.22 20.65 -11.44
N GLU A 310 -24.45 20.06 -10.27
CA GLU A 310 -24.31 20.73 -8.98
C GLU A 310 -22.87 21.21 -8.73
N LEU A 311 -21.89 20.34 -9.01
CA LEU A 311 -20.47 20.63 -8.79
C LEU A 311 -19.90 21.68 -9.76
N LEU A 312 -20.46 21.77 -10.98
CA LEU A 312 -20.01 22.70 -12.01
C LEU A 312 -20.82 24.01 -12.07
N GLY A 313 -21.84 24.16 -11.20
CA GLY A 313 -22.62 25.39 -11.09
C GLY A 313 -23.76 25.53 -12.09
N GLY A 314 -24.29 24.41 -12.60
CA GLY A 314 -25.42 24.33 -13.52
C GLY A 314 -25.12 23.54 -14.80
N PRO A 315 -26.15 23.23 -15.62
CA PRO A 315 -25.97 22.46 -16.83
C PRO A 315 -25.13 23.22 -17.87
N SER A 316 -24.00 22.63 -18.25
CA SER A 316 -23.07 23.10 -19.29
C SER A 316 -23.07 22.19 -20.51
#